data_AF-A0ABD5USL1-F1
#
_entry.id   AF-A0ABD5USL1-F1
#
_cell.length_a   1.000
_cell.length_b   1.000
_cell.length_c   1.000
_cell.angle_alpha   90.00
_cell.angle_beta   90.00
_cell.angle_gamma   90.00
#
_symmetry.space_group_name_H-M   'P 1'
#
loop_
_entity.id
_entity.type
_entity.pdbx_description
1 polymer ?
#
loop_
_entity_poly.entity_id
_entity_poly.type
_entity_poly.pdbx_seq_one_letter_code
_entity_poly.pdbx_strand_id
1 'polypeptide(L)'
;MIEFEEQISSILAADTSDLYERDPETFFAAHIGFCPRQLYVNKLGLSKSETYWGKYRASRLIQNYFEQQLSDRNPTLETEVSLNIDEGPVRFLGRCTLYDPTDEIVYALKVRNGWYKFSPPIDRHLDQLHIYMQGLGVERGKLVYVSKNDLSDIREWPRSDADSSVIQFDESRYEGLVTKAKRIRNQIWTHGIATTEAEIPLEKCGCYFCQEESLALPDTLSPVSDGSAELVPDPSGDEGCVAERAVETRVTDETAQSSSVEADTRDLLDVPTSDDARSLDVDRHHIPEGLRDLDIWVVWDGRSKVALAPWQEDTMYPCEWAASKDVNPRRSFEKAKMVADLPLREVHRAWPFPDGEDLPEAVHPAVLLPHDPPDPPLSFVDFDDVRDPETGMVSGEVAALVDSLDGYTEVSQSGTGLHVYVRGRLPERVGAFATALSQRGALEIYDHSRFTGGTWRHVAGTPLNRVPEATDVLAAIVSQY
;
A
#
# COMPACT_ATOMS: atom_id res chain seq x y z
N MET A 1 -42.26 -6.14 29.72
CA MET A 1 -40.95 -6.06 30.36
C MET A 1 -40.03 -6.81 29.42
N ILE A 2 -39.27 -6.08 28.59
CA ILE A 2 -38.39 -6.71 27.61
C ILE A 2 -37.17 -7.18 28.40
N GLU A 3 -36.86 -8.48 28.33
CA GLU A 3 -35.68 -9.12 28.93
C GLU A 3 -34.42 -8.55 28.25
N PHE A 4 -34.00 -7.38 28.74
CA PHE A 4 -32.91 -6.57 28.20
C PHE A 4 -31.61 -7.37 28.12
N GLU A 5 -31.38 -8.30 29.06
CA GLU A 5 -30.17 -9.13 29.11
C GLU A 5 -30.09 -10.18 27.99
N GLU A 6 -31.24 -10.67 27.51
CA GLU A 6 -31.31 -11.73 26.49
C GLU A 6 -31.10 -11.16 25.07
N GLN A 7 -31.69 -10.00 24.77
CA GLN A 7 -31.43 -9.26 23.52
C GLN A 7 -29.98 -8.78 23.44
N ILE A 8 -29.38 -8.42 24.58
CA ILE A 8 -27.96 -8.09 24.68
C ILE A 8 -27.10 -9.29 24.31
N SER A 9 -27.37 -10.46 24.88
CA SER A 9 -26.61 -11.69 24.59
C SER A 9 -26.66 -12.10 23.11
N SER A 10 -27.82 -11.95 22.46
CA SER A 10 -27.98 -12.24 21.03
C SER A 10 -27.21 -11.28 20.11
N ILE A 11 -27.13 -9.99 20.46
CA ILE A 11 -26.41 -8.98 19.67
C ILE A 11 -24.90 -9.03 19.95
N LEU A 12 -24.50 -9.45 21.16
CA LEU A 12 -23.11 -9.68 21.53
C LEU A 12 -22.43 -10.80 20.71
N ALA A 13 -23.22 -11.70 20.13
CA ALA A 13 -22.77 -12.87 19.37
C ALA A 13 -22.59 -12.63 17.86
N ALA A 14 -22.89 -11.44 17.33
CA ALA A 14 -22.69 -11.11 15.92
C ALA A 14 -21.20 -10.81 15.60
N ASP A 15 -20.77 -11.29 14.43
CA ASP A 15 -19.38 -11.38 13.98
C ASP A 15 -18.66 -10.01 13.96
N THR A 16 -17.41 -9.99 14.45
CA THR A 16 -16.64 -8.75 14.68
C THR A 16 -15.85 -8.26 13.46
N SER A 17 -15.99 -8.93 12.31
CA SER A 17 -15.27 -8.61 11.05
C SER A 17 -15.73 -7.31 10.39
N ASP A 18 -16.93 -6.81 10.69
CA ASP A 18 -17.60 -5.70 10.00
C ASP A 18 -17.42 -4.31 10.67
N LEU A 19 -16.58 -4.20 11.71
CA LEU A 19 -16.48 -3.00 12.54
C LEU A 19 -15.34 -2.04 12.18
N TYR A 20 -14.50 -2.42 11.23
CA TYR A 20 -13.33 -1.64 10.83
C TYR A 20 -13.45 -1.19 9.38
N GLU A 21 -13.58 0.12 9.19
CA GLU A 21 -13.40 0.72 7.87
C GLU A 21 -11.90 0.92 7.62
N ARG A 22 -11.29 -0.01 6.88
CA ARG A 22 -9.84 -0.01 6.64
C ARG A 22 -9.45 0.75 5.39
N ASP A 23 -10.40 1.11 4.52
CA ASP A 23 -10.12 1.91 3.34
C ASP A 23 -9.54 3.28 3.76
N PRO A 24 -8.29 3.61 3.45
CA PRO A 24 -7.65 4.84 3.90
C PRO A 24 -8.45 6.11 3.61
N GLU A 25 -9.24 6.13 2.53
CA GLU A 25 -10.04 7.28 2.11
C GLU A 25 -11.35 7.42 2.88
N THR A 26 -11.87 6.34 3.45
CA THR A 26 -13.18 6.32 4.10
C THR A 26 -13.10 6.51 5.60
N PHE A 27 -13.80 7.51 6.14
CA PHE A 27 -13.83 7.82 7.56
C PHE A 27 -15.24 7.72 8.12
N PHE A 28 -15.40 6.98 9.22
CA PHE A 28 -16.64 7.07 9.97
C PHE A 28 -16.73 8.42 10.68
N ALA A 29 -17.83 9.13 10.46
CA ALA A 29 -18.14 10.40 11.11
C ALA A 29 -18.07 10.30 12.65
N ALA A 30 -18.42 9.15 13.22
CA ALA A 30 -18.33 8.91 14.65
C ALA A 30 -16.90 8.80 15.20
N HIS A 31 -15.91 8.53 14.34
CA HIS A 31 -14.52 8.33 14.73
C HIS A 31 -13.66 9.57 14.48
N ILE A 32 -14.06 10.48 13.59
CA ILE A 32 -13.20 11.61 13.19
C ILE A 32 -12.73 12.46 14.37
N GLY A 33 -13.52 12.58 15.44
CA GLY A 33 -13.16 13.37 16.61
C GLY A 33 -12.11 12.72 17.54
N PHE A 34 -11.58 11.54 17.21
CA PHE A 34 -10.38 11.03 17.87
C PHE A 34 -9.15 11.87 17.53
N CYS A 35 -8.14 11.81 18.40
CA CYS A 35 -6.83 12.40 18.09
C CYS A 35 -6.16 11.62 16.94
N PRO A 36 -5.21 12.23 16.22
CA PRO A 36 -4.60 11.61 15.04
C PRO A 36 -4.12 10.17 15.25
N ARG A 37 -3.33 9.90 16.30
CA ARG A 37 -2.85 8.54 16.62
C ARG A 37 -3.98 7.55 16.82
N GLN A 38 -4.99 7.92 17.61
CA GLN A 38 -6.11 7.03 17.93
C GLN A 38 -7.03 6.83 16.74
N LEU A 39 -7.18 7.83 15.88
CA LEU A 39 -7.90 7.67 14.62
C LEU A 39 -7.18 6.66 13.72
N TYR A 40 -5.85 6.77 13.58
CA TYR A 40 -5.02 5.81 12.83
C TYR A 40 -5.10 4.38 13.41
N VAL A 41 -4.83 4.22 14.71
CA VAL A 41 -4.81 2.93 15.40
C VAL A 41 -6.17 2.22 15.30
N ASN A 42 -7.27 2.94 15.59
CA ASN A 42 -8.61 2.33 15.56
C ASN A 42 -9.04 2.01 14.13
N LYS A 43 -8.71 2.86 13.16
CA LYS A 43 -9.05 2.64 11.75
C LYS A 43 -8.41 1.37 11.18
N LEU A 44 -7.16 1.12 11.53
CA LEU A 44 -6.42 -0.04 11.06
C LEU A 44 -6.65 -1.31 11.88
N GLY A 45 -7.55 -1.27 12.88
CA GLY A 45 -7.82 -2.41 13.75
C GLY A 45 -6.64 -2.78 14.67
N LEU A 46 -5.73 -1.85 14.91
CA LEU A 46 -4.52 -2.06 15.72
C LEU A 46 -4.78 -1.91 17.23
N SER A 47 -6.04 -1.83 17.68
CA SER A 47 -6.40 -1.66 19.09
C SER A 47 -6.81 -3.00 19.72
N LYS A 48 -6.13 -3.42 20.79
CA LYS A 48 -6.44 -4.63 21.59
C LYS A 48 -7.69 -4.50 22.46
N SER A 49 -8.31 -3.33 22.49
CA SER A 49 -9.27 -3.02 23.54
C SER A 49 -10.62 -3.73 23.36
N GLU A 50 -10.70 -5.00 23.79
CA GLU A 50 -11.94 -5.75 24.03
C GLU A 50 -12.87 -4.99 25.01
N THR A 51 -12.27 -4.26 25.96
CA THR A 51 -12.94 -3.39 26.94
C THR A 51 -13.66 -2.16 26.34
N TYR A 52 -13.18 -1.65 25.20
CA TYR A 52 -13.79 -0.50 24.52
C TYR A 52 -15.09 -0.93 23.86
N TRP A 53 -15.09 -2.11 23.25
CA TRP A 53 -16.24 -2.66 22.54
C TRP A 53 -17.34 -3.16 23.47
N GLY A 54 -17.01 -3.81 24.61
CA GLY A 54 -18.01 -4.17 25.63
C GLY A 54 -18.76 -2.95 26.21
N LYS A 55 -18.06 -1.85 26.50
CA LYS A 55 -18.66 -0.58 26.97
C LYS A 55 -19.45 0.14 25.87
N TYR A 56 -19.00 0.04 24.61
CA TYR A 56 -19.64 0.63 23.43
C TYR A 56 -20.96 -0.06 23.09
N ARG A 57 -21.02 -1.40 23.22
CA ARG A 57 -22.25 -2.18 22.97
C ARG A 57 -23.38 -1.78 23.92
N ALA A 58 -23.13 -1.67 25.23
CA ALA A 58 -24.12 -1.16 26.19
C ALA A 58 -24.58 0.28 25.91
N SER A 59 -23.66 1.16 25.48
CA SER A 59 -24.02 2.53 25.08
C SER A 59 -24.90 2.56 23.83
N ARG A 60 -24.62 1.70 22.84
CA ARG A 60 -25.38 1.59 21.60
C ARG A 60 -26.81 1.12 21.85
N LEU A 61 -27.02 0.16 22.74
CA LEU A 61 -28.36 -0.30 23.10
C LEU A 61 -29.21 0.80 23.73
N ILE A 62 -28.62 1.57 24.65
CA ILE A 62 -29.28 2.73 25.25
C ILE A 62 -29.59 3.77 24.17
N GLN A 63 -28.64 4.05 23.28
CA GLN A 63 -28.86 4.98 22.17
C GLN A 63 -30.02 4.53 21.26
N ASN A 64 -30.05 3.28 20.83
CA ASN A 64 -31.12 2.73 20.00
C ASN A 64 -32.49 2.81 20.71
N TYR A 65 -32.54 2.54 22.02
CA TYR A 65 -33.76 2.71 22.82
C TYR A 65 -34.26 4.16 22.80
N PHE A 66 -33.36 5.14 22.98
CA PHE A 66 -33.74 6.55 22.92
C PHE A 66 -34.17 6.99 21.53
N GLU A 67 -33.47 6.56 20.49
CA GLU A 67 -33.83 6.80 19.09
C GLU A 67 -35.25 6.28 18.80
N GLN A 68 -35.56 5.04 19.19
CA GLN A 68 -36.88 4.44 19.02
C GLN A 68 -37.96 5.21 19.81
N GLN A 69 -37.72 5.51 21.08
CA GLN A 69 -38.70 6.24 21.91
C GLN A 69 -38.96 7.68 21.42
N LEU A 70 -37.95 8.34 20.86
CA LEU A 70 -38.09 9.69 20.30
C LEU A 70 -38.86 9.67 18.99
N SER A 71 -38.58 8.69 18.11
CA SER A 71 -39.32 8.49 16.87
C SER A 71 -40.81 8.18 17.13
N ASP A 72 -41.10 7.30 18.11
CA ASP A 72 -42.49 6.96 18.47
C ASP A 72 -43.29 8.16 19.00
N ARG A 73 -42.62 9.09 19.71
CA ARG A 73 -43.26 10.26 20.35
C ARG A 73 -43.30 11.50 19.46
N ASN A 74 -42.37 11.61 18.53
CA ASN A 74 -42.31 12.72 17.59
C ASN A 74 -42.05 12.17 16.17
N PRO A 75 -43.14 11.83 15.43
CA PRO A 75 -43.03 11.15 14.14
C PRO A 75 -42.33 11.96 13.04
N THR A 76 -42.13 13.27 13.24
CA THR A 76 -41.39 14.12 12.30
C THR A 76 -39.89 14.01 12.46
N LEU A 77 -39.39 13.45 13.57
CA LEU A 77 -37.97 13.22 13.77
C LEU A 77 -37.50 12.01 12.97
N GLU A 78 -36.46 12.21 12.17
CA GLU A 78 -35.80 11.16 11.44
C GLU A 78 -34.68 10.57 12.29
N THR A 79 -34.62 9.25 12.40
CA THR A 79 -33.55 8.52 13.11
C THR A 79 -32.70 7.72 12.14
N GLU A 80 -31.43 7.48 12.50
CA GLU A 80 -30.49 6.69 11.68
C GLU A 80 -30.28 7.22 10.25
N VAL A 81 -30.42 8.54 10.03
CA VAL A 81 -30.25 9.16 8.71
C VAL A 81 -28.84 8.90 8.19
N SER A 82 -28.75 8.26 7.03
CA SER A 82 -27.47 7.85 6.43
C SER A 82 -26.76 9.05 5.81
N LEU A 83 -25.44 9.10 6.00
CA LEU A 83 -24.56 10.16 5.53
C LEU A 83 -23.50 9.56 4.62
N ASN A 84 -23.30 10.19 3.46
CA ASN A 84 -22.22 9.90 2.54
C ASN A 84 -21.71 11.23 1.97
N ILE A 85 -20.59 11.70 2.49
CA ILE A 85 -20.00 12.99 2.12
C ILE A 85 -18.73 12.71 1.34
N ASP A 86 -18.63 13.24 0.14
CA ASP A 86 -17.45 13.16 -0.70
C ASP A 86 -16.72 14.51 -0.70
N GLU A 87 -15.50 14.52 -0.19
CA GLU A 87 -14.64 15.72 -0.10
C GLU A 87 -13.47 15.66 -1.09
N GLY A 88 -13.60 14.81 -2.12
CA GLY A 88 -12.60 14.50 -3.11
C GLY A 88 -11.75 13.31 -2.65
N PRO A 89 -10.61 13.53 -1.96
CA PRO A 89 -9.69 12.44 -1.69
C PRO A 89 -9.95 11.77 -0.32
N VAL A 90 -11.01 12.17 0.38
CA VAL A 90 -11.56 11.46 1.55
C VAL A 90 -13.07 11.49 1.49
N ARG A 91 -13.70 10.48 2.06
CA ARG A 91 -15.15 10.42 2.25
C ARG A 91 -15.53 10.18 3.69
N PHE A 92 -16.66 10.73 4.10
CA PHE A 92 -17.25 10.48 5.42
C PHE A 92 -18.51 9.64 5.28
N LEU A 93 -18.53 8.50 5.98
CA LEU A 93 -19.71 7.66 6.13
C LEU A 93 -20.24 7.74 7.54
N GLY A 94 -21.55 7.64 7.71
CA GLY A 94 -22.11 7.53 9.04
C GLY A 94 -23.62 7.42 9.04
N ARG A 95 -24.15 7.24 10.24
CA ARG A 95 -25.56 7.44 10.53
C ARG A 95 -25.67 8.53 11.57
N CYS A 96 -26.41 9.57 11.24
CA CYS A 96 -26.83 10.56 12.20
C CYS A 96 -27.80 9.90 13.19
N THR A 97 -27.68 10.24 14.47
CA THR A 97 -28.56 9.73 15.52
C THR A 97 -30.00 10.19 15.27
N LEU A 98 -30.20 11.50 15.12
CA LEU A 98 -31.52 12.11 15.06
C LEU A 98 -31.45 13.44 14.30
N TYR A 99 -32.40 13.65 13.41
CA TYR A 99 -32.55 14.86 12.62
C TYR A 99 -33.98 15.36 12.73
N ASP A 100 -34.15 16.65 13.02
CA ASP A 100 -35.42 17.33 12.97
C ASP A 100 -35.52 18.15 11.67
N PRO A 101 -36.30 17.71 10.67
CA PRO A 101 -36.46 18.42 9.41
C PRO A 101 -37.34 19.66 9.53
N THR A 102 -38.13 19.81 10.59
CA THR A 102 -38.99 20.99 10.78
C THR A 102 -38.16 22.18 11.22
N ASP A 103 -37.30 21.94 12.21
CA ASP A 103 -36.42 22.96 12.77
C ASP A 103 -35.03 22.95 12.14
N GLU A 104 -34.74 22.04 11.20
CA GLU A 104 -33.42 21.81 10.56
C GLU A 104 -32.30 21.68 11.61
N ILE A 105 -32.56 20.90 12.66
CA ILE A 105 -31.60 20.67 13.76
C ILE A 105 -31.13 19.23 13.72
N VAL A 106 -29.82 19.04 13.72
CA VAL A 106 -29.22 17.73 13.90
C VAL A 106 -28.81 17.48 15.36
N TYR A 107 -29.11 16.30 15.88
CA TYR A 107 -28.80 15.92 17.25
C TYR A 107 -27.80 14.78 17.29
N ALA A 108 -26.74 14.92 18.09
CA ALA A 108 -25.83 13.81 18.39
C ALA A 108 -26.01 13.34 19.84
N LEU A 109 -26.53 12.13 20.02
CA LEU A 109 -26.74 11.53 21.33
C LEU A 109 -25.47 10.85 21.85
N LYS A 110 -25.20 11.00 23.15
CA LYS A 110 -24.01 10.47 23.84
C LYS A 110 -24.37 9.89 25.20
N VAL A 111 -24.14 8.59 25.35
CA VAL A 111 -24.37 7.87 26.61
C VAL A 111 -23.09 7.84 27.45
N ARG A 112 -23.17 8.17 28.75
CA ARG A 112 -22.02 8.27 29.67
C ARG A 112 -22.32 7.62 31.01
N ASN A 113 -21.32 7.12 31.74
CA ASN A 113 -21.52 6.56 33.09
C ASN A 113 -22.06 7.59 34.10
N GLY A 114 -21.82 8.89 33.89
CA GLY A 114 -22.29 9.97 34.76
C GLY A 114 -21.53 11.27 34.49
N TRP A 115 -21.66 12.22 35.41
CA TRP A 115 -21.19 13.61 35.23
C TRP A 115 -19.88 13.95 35.92
N TYR A 116 -19.28 13.01 36.65
CA TYR A 116 -18.02 13.25 37.35
C TYR A 116 -16.89 13.60 36.36
N LYS A 117 -16.18 14.70 36.63
CA LYS A 117 -15.13 15.28 35.77
C LYS A 117 -15.55 15.46 34.31
N PHE A 118 -16.81 15.79 34.09
CA PHE A 118 -17.34 16.05 32.76
C PHE A 118 -17.72 17.51 32.59
N SER A 119 -17.08 18.17 31.61
CA SER A 119 -17.40 19.52 31.19
C SER A 119 -17.86 19.46 29.73
N PRO A 120 -19.17 19.50 29.46
CA PRO A 120 -19.67 19.61 28.09
C PRO A 120 -19.41 21.03 27.52
N PRO A 121 -19.27 21.17 26.20
CA PRO A 121 -19.18 20.08 25.24
C PRO A 121 -17.75 19.51 25.20
N ILE A 122 -17.61 18.25 24.77
CA ILE A 122 -16.28 17.68 24.47
C ILE A 122 -16.03 17.88 22.96
N ASP A 123 -14.83 18.32 22.60
CA ASP A 123 -14.45 18.57 21.20
C ASP A 123 -14.74 17.39 20.27
N ARG A 124 -14.44 16.16 20.68
CA ARG A 124 -14.76 14.97 19.88
C ARG A 124 -16.25 14.87 19.48
N HIS A 125 -17.15 15.27 20.37
CA HIS A 125 -18.58 15.21 20.08
C HIS A 125 -19.02 16.38 19.20
N LEU A 126 -18.40 17.55 19.36
CA LEU A 126 -18.60 18.67 18.44
C LEU A 126 -18.08 18.33 17.04
N ASP A 127 -16.91 17.72 16.93
CA ASP A 127 -16.32 17.31 15.66
C ASP A 127 -17.25 16.36 14.90
N GLN A 128 -17.79 15.34 15.59
CA GLN A 128 -18.78 14.44 15.01
C GLN A 128 -20.06 15.19 14.57
N LEU A 129 -20.56 16.11 15.40
CA LEU A 129 -21.76 16.88 15.09
C LEU A 129 -21.58 17.71 13.81
N HIS A 130 -20.41 18.34 13.62
CA HIS A 130 -20.14 19.16 12.43
C HIS A 130 -20.10 18.33 11.15
N ILE A 131 -19.60 17.08 11.19
CA ILE A 131 -19.73 16.18 10.03
C ILE A 131 -21.20 15.88 9.72
N TYR A 132 -22.03 15.68 10.75
CA TYR A 132 -23.47 15.42 10.54
C TYR A 132 -24.19 16.64 9.96
N MET A 133 -23.85 17.84 10.44
CA MET A 133 -24.36 19.11 9.94
C MET A 133 -24.05 19.29 8.46
N GLN A 134 -22.79 19.11 8.06
CA GLN A 134 -22.39 19.14 6.65
C GLN A 134 -23.14 18.10 5.82
N GLY A 135 -23.19 16.85 6.29
CA GLY A 135 -23.77 15.75 5.51
C GLY A 135 -25.28 15.86 5.30
N LEU A 136 -25.98 16.60 6.16
CA LEU A 136 -27.41 16.90 6.00
C LEU A 136 -27.65 18.29 5.39
N GLY A 137 -26.61 19.09 5.16
CA GLY A 137 -26.74 20.46 4.66
C GLY A 137 -27.45 21.40 5.63
N VAL A 138 -27.21 21.24 6.94
CA VAL A 138 -27.88 22.03 8.00
C VAL A 138 -26.90 22.85 8.83
N GLU A 139 -27.32 24.05 9.21
CA GLU A 139 -26.48 25.02 9.93
C GLU A 139 -26.61 24.91 11.47
N ARG A 140 -27.54 24.09 11.97
CA ARG A 140 -27.90 24.04 13.40
C ARG A 140 -27.79 22.62 13.96
N GLY A 141 -27.15 22.51 15.12
CA GLY A 141 -26.96 21.23 15.79
C GLY A 141 -27.08 21.30 17.31
N LYS A 142 -27.26 20.13 17.94
CA LYS A 142 -27.32 19.99 19.40
C LYS A 142 -26.68 18.70 19.89
N LEU A 143 -26.02 18.75 21.04
CA LEU A 143 -25.53 17.55 21.71
C LEU A 143 -26.49 17.14 22.81
N VAL A 144 -26.81 15.86 22.89
CA VAL A 144 -27.69 15.30 23.94
C VAL A 144 -26.91 14.24 24.71
N TYR A 145 -26.78 14.42 26.01
CA TYR A 145 -26.07 13.51 26.90
C TYR A 145 -27.04 12.76 27.81
N VAL A 146 -26.87 11.44 27.91
CA VAL A 146 -27.67 10.57 28.79
C VAL A 146 -26.75 9.89 29.79
N SER A 147 -27.12 9.91 31.07
CA SER A 147 -26.42 9.18 32.13
C SER A 147 -26.84 7.71 32.18
N LYS A 148 -25.89 6.77 32.23
CA LYS A 148 -26.14 5.33 32.40
C LYS A 148 -26.58 4.98 33.81
N ASN A 149 -26.12 5.75 34.80
CA ASN A 149 -26.51 5.57 36.19
C ASN A 149 -27.94 6.05 36.47
N ASP A 150 -28.47 6.91 35.58
CA ASP A 150 -29.83 7.43 35.64
C ASP A 150 -30.26 7.84 34.23
N LEU A 151 -30.99 6.95 33.54
CA LEU A 151 -31.45 7.18 32.17
C LEU A 151 -32.46 8.33 32.06
N SER A 152 -32.98 8.85 33.18
CA SER A 152 -33.84 10.04 33.19
C SER A 152 -33.06 11.36 33.24
N ASP A 153 -31.78 11.34 33.62
CA ASP A 153 -30.90 12.51 33.61
C ASP A 153 -30.34 12.72 32.19
N ILE A 154 -31.05 13.55 31.43
CA ILE A 154 -30.74 13.94 30.06
C ILE A 154 -30.32 15.40 30.07
N ARG A 155 -29.18 15.71 29.45
CA ARG A 155 -28.64 17.08 29.38
C ARG A 155 -28.32 17.45 27.95
N GLU A 156 -28.88 18.56 27.51
CA GLU A 156 -28.57 19.13 26.21
C GLU A 156 -27.45 20.17 26.28
N TRP A 157 -26.75 20.33 25.16
CA TRP A 157 -25.77 21.37 24.97
C TRP A 157 -25.88 22.00 23.57
N PRO A 158 -25.94 23.34 23.46
CA PRO A 158 -25.99 24.31 24.56
C PRO A 158 -27.25 24.14 25.41
N ARG A 159 -27.23 24.58 26.66
CA ARG A 159 -28.42 24.49 27.52
C ARG A 159 -29.51 25.43 27.01
N SER A 160 -30.77 25.07 27.25
CA SER A 160 -31.92 25.86 26.77
C SER A 160 -31.95 27.30 27.29
N ASP A 161 -31.24 27.59 28.38
CA ASP A 161 -31.13 28.89 29.03
C ASP A 161 -29.89 29.71 28.60
N ALA A 162 -29.08 29.21 27.65
CA ALA A 162 -27.93 29.93 27.12
C ALA A 162 -28.31 30.95 26.03
N ASP A 163 -27.44 31.95 25.79
CA ASP A 163 -27.63 33.01 24.79
C ASP A 163 -27.87 32.49 23.35
N SER A 164 -27.43 31.25 23.07
CA SER A 164 -27.79 30.47 21.90
C SER A 164 -28.23 29.08 22.34
N SER A 165 -29.40 28.63 21.89
CA SER A 165 -29.94 27.30 22.21
C SER A 165 -29.39 26.18 21.30
N VAL A 166 -28.56 26.52 20.32
CA VAL A 166 -28.00 25.60 19.31
C VAL A 166 -26.52 25.87 19.05
N ILE A 167 -25.80 24.83 18.62
CA ILE A 167 -24.48 24.94 18.01
C ILE A 167 -24.66 25.33 16.55
N GLN A 168 -23.97 26.38 16.12
CA GLN A 168 -23.90 26.79 14.72
C GLN A 168 -22.82 25.99 14.00
N PHE A 169 -23.01 25.76 12.70
CA PHE A 169 -21.97 25.15 11.88
C PHE A 169 -20.74 26.06 11.85
N ASP A 170 -19.60 25.47 12.15
CA ASP A 170 -18.29 26.10 12.01
C ASP A 170 -17.57 25.49 10.80
N GLU A 171 -17.59 26.21 9.69
CA GLU A 171 -16.92 25.83 8.44
C GLU A 171 -15.41 25.61 8.64
N SER A 172 -14.76 26.46 9.43
CA SER A 172 -13.32 26.33 9.70
C SER A 172 -13.02 25.06 10.51
N ARG A 173 -13.88 24.74 11.49
CA ARG A 173 -13.78 23.47 12.21
C ARG A 173 -13.95 22.29 11.26
N TYR A 174 -14.95 22.33 10.38
CA TYR A 174 -15.21 21.29 9.39
C TYR A 174 -14.00 21.08 8.45
N GLU A 175 -13.47 22.13 7.86
CA GLU A 175 -12.27 22.09 7.02
C GLU A 175 -11.06 21.50 7.77
N GLY A 176 -10.93 21.83 9.07
CA GLY A 176 -9.92 21.24 9.95
C GLY A 176 -10.08 19.72 10.11
N LEU A 177 -11.32 19.22 10.17
CA LEU A 177 -11.61 17.78 10.23
C LEU A 177 -11.31 17.08 8.90
N VAL A 178 -11.67 17.71 7.78
CA VAL A 178 -11.31 17.22 6.43
C VAL A 178 -9.80 17.15 6.29
N THR A 179 -9.08 18.19 6.71
CA THR A 179 -7.61 18.23 6.70
C THR A 179 -7.01 17.16 7.59
N LYS A 180 -7.57 16.94 8.78
CA LYS A 180 -7.18 15.84 9.68
C LYS A 180 -7.39 14.48 9.03
N ALA A 181 -8.53 14.23 8.38
CA ALA A 181 -8.79 12.99 7.65
C ALA A 181 -7.78 12.78 6.51
N LYS A 182 -7.56 13.80 5.68
CA LYS A 182 -6.55 13.79 4.60
C LYS A 182 -5.15 13.48 5.15
N ARG A 183 -4.77 14.08 6.28
CA ARG A 183 -3.51 13.78 6.98
C ARG A 183 -3.44 12.31 7.39
N ILE A 184 -4.47 11.77 8.04
CA ILE A 184 -4.46 10.37 8.49
C ILE A 184 -4.42 9.40 7.31
N ARG A 185 -5.23 9.64 6.28
CA ARG A 185 -5.19 8.88 5.03
C ARG A 185 -3.78 8.87 4.45
N ASN A 186 -3.13 10.03 4.34
CA ASN A 186 -1.75 10.12 3.87
C ASN A 186 -0.79 9.33 4.76
N GLN A 187 -0.96 9.34 6.09
CA GLN A 187 -0.15 8.54 7.01
C GLN A 187 -0.35 7.04 6.79
N ILE A 188 -1.59 6.60 6.56
CA ILE A 188 -1.90 5.20 6.25
C ILE A 188 -1.28 4.80 4.90
N TRP A 189 -1.40 5.63 3.88
CA TRP A 189 -0.75 5.36 2.60
C TRP A 189 0.78 5.40 2.66
N THR A 190 1.35 6.24 3.54
CA THR A 190 2.79 6.37 3.67
C THR A 190 3.41 5.22 4.46
N HIS A 191 2.75 4.79 5.54
CA HIS A 191 3.33 3.86 6.50
C HIS A 191 2.66 2.47 6.52
N GLY A 192 1.56 2.28 5.78
CA GLY A 192 0.81 1.03 5.76
C GLY A 192 0.17 0.69 7.11
N ILE A 193 -0.02 -0.61 7.35
CA ILE A 193 -0.46 -1.14 8.64
C ILE A 193 0.77 -1.47 9.46
N ALA A 194 0.96 -0.74 10.56
CA ALA A 194 2.07 -0.97 11.47
C ALA A 194 2.07 -2.40 12.04
N THR A 195 3.22 -3.05 11.96
CA THR A 195 3.53 -4.37 12.55
C THR A 195 4.23 -4.24 13.90
N THR A 196 4.84 -3.08 14.17
CA THR A 196 5.43 -2.72 15.46
C THR A 196 4.89 -1.37 15.96
N GLU A 197 5.00 -1.08 17.27
CA GLU A 197 4.59 0.24 17.79
C GLU A 197 5.45 1.39 17.21
N ALA A 198 6.71 1.10 16.91
CA ALA A 198 7.66 2.06 16.35
C ALA A 198 7.30 2.50 14.91
N GLU A 199 6.56 1.66 14.18
CA GLU A 199 6.07 1.97 12.82
C GLU A 199 4.86 2.91 12.81
N ILE A 200 4.22 3.15 13.97
CA ILE A 200 3.08 4.08 14.04
C ILE A 200 3.60 5.51 13.96
N PRO A 201 3.32 6.25 12.88
CA PRO A 201 3.99 7.53 12.58
C PRO A 201 3.44 8.72 13.38
N LEU A 202 2.56 8.45 14.33
CA LEU A 202 1.84 9.45 15.11
C LEU A 202 2.07 9.21 16.59
N GLU A 203 2.73 10.14 17.26
CA GLU A 203 3.01 10.05 18.68
C GLU A 203 1.76 10.13 19.56
N LYS A 204 1.86 9.59 20.78
CA LYS A 204 0.80 9.70 21.79
C LYS A 204 0.71 11.15 22.26
N CYS A 205 -0.41 11.81 21.95
CA CYS A 205 -0.65 13.19 22.39
C CYS A 205 -1.03 13.35 23.89
N GLY A 206 -0.98 12.28 24.67
CA GLY A 206 -1.34 12.29 26.09
C GLY A 206 -2.83 12.41 26.40
N CYS A 207 -3.73 12.37 25.40
CA CYS A 207 -5.17 12.31 25.66
C CYS A 207 -5.57 11.00 26.36
N TYR A 208 -6.76 10.96 26.97
CA TYR A 208 -7.29 9.76 27.64
C TYR A 208 -7.13 8.49 26.81
N PHE A 209 -7.47 8.52 25.52
CA PHE A 209 -7.38 7.35 24.64
C PHE A 209 -5.94 6.92 24.35
N CYS A 210 -5.00 7.86 24.20
CA CYS A 210 -3.59 7.54 24.05
C CYS A 210 -2.98 6.97 25.34
N GLN A 211 -3.48 7.37 26.52
CA GLN A 211 -3.05 6.84 27.82
C GLN A 211 -3.56 5.41 28.05
N GLU A 212 -4.79 5.12 27.60
CA GLU A 212 -5.42 3.81 27.69
C GLU A 212 -5.11 2.91 26.46
N GLU A 213 -4.21 3.34 25.58
CA GLU A 213 -3.91 2.65 24.33
C GLU A 213 -3.25 1.28 24.61
N SER A 214 -3.79 0.24 23.98
CA SER A 214 -3.20 -1.09 23.93
C SER A 214 -3.25 -1.61 22.49
N LEU A 215 -2.12 -2.06 21.94
CA LEU A 215 -1.98 -2.36 20.51
C LEU A 215 -2.11 -3.86 20.18
N ALA A 216 -2.85 -4.16 19.10
CA ALA A 216 -3.07 -5.48 18.49
C ALA A 216 -2.24 -5.60 17.20
N LEU A 217 -0.92 -5.73 17.34
CA LEU A 217 -0.02 -5.77 16.20
C LEU A 217 0.12 -7.20 15.64
N PRO A 218 0.18 -7.37 14.30
CA PRO A 218 0.25 -8.67 13.60
C PRO A 218 1.31 -9.69 14.09
N ASP A 219 2.40 -9.26 14.74
CA ASP A 219 3.47 -10.18 15.22
C ASP A 219 3.32 -10.64 16.69
N THR A 220 2.08 -10.74 17.18
CA THR A 220 1.80 -11.45 18.45
C THR A 220 1.05 -12.76 18.27
N LEU A 221 0.85 -13.23 17.03
CA LEU A 221 0.49 -14.61 16.78
C LEU A 221 1.76 -15.47 16.87
N SER A 222 1.91 -16.13 18.02
CA SER A 222 2.81 -17.27 18.14
C SER A 222 2.58 -18.23 16.95
N PRO A 223 3.63 -18.89 16.43
CA PRO A 223 3.47 -19.82 15.32
C PRO A 223 2.37 -20.80 15.66
N VAL A 224 1.35 -20.84 14.80
CA VAL A 224 0.29 -21.84 14.84
C VAL A 224 0.99 -23.18 14.84
N SER A 225 0.94 -23.87 15.98
CA SER A 225 1.36 -25.26 16.07
C SER A 225 0.50 -26.03 15.09
N ASP A 226 1.12 -26.56 14.04
CA ASP A 226 0.50 -27.54 13.18
C ASP A 226 -0.04 -28.66 14.07
N GLY A 227 -1.34 -28.90 13.94
CA GLY A 227 -2.03 -30.02 14.54
C GLY A 227 -1.51 -31.32 13.96
N SER A 228 -0.37 -31.76 14.47
CA SER A 228 0.09 -33.14 14.37
C SER A 228 0.12 -33.69 15.79
N ALA A 229 -0.77 -34.65 16.03
CA ALA A 229 -0.84 -35.39 17.27
C ALA A 229 0.46 -36.19 17.44
N GLU A 230 1.40 -35.69 18.23
CA GLU A 230 2.52 -36.51 18.70
C GLU A 230 2.10 -37.27 19.95
N LEU A 231 1.94 -38.58 19.74
CA LEU A 231 1.93 -39.60 20.76
C LEU A 231 3.29 -39.58 21.48
N VAL A 232 3.24 -39.38 22.79
CA VAL A 232 4.36 -39.49 23.72
C VAL A 232 4.96 -40.91 23.65
N PRO A 233 6.30 -41.06 23.53
CA PRO A 233 6.99 -42.26 23.95
C PRO A 233 7.77 -42.03 25.26
N ASP A 234 7.55 -42.99 26.15
CA ASP A 234 8.17 -43.29 27.44
C ASP A 234 9.72 -43.40 27.37
N PRO A 235 10.50 -42.88 28.34
CA PRO A 235 11.95 -43.00 28.33
C PRO A 235 12.42 -44.21 29.16
N SER A 236 13.04 -45.21 28.53
CA SER A 236 13.96 -46.12 29.22
C SER A 236 14.89 -46.90 28.28
N GLY A 237 16.15 -47.07 28.70
CA GLY A 237 17.10 -48.08 28.23
C GLY A 237 18.00 -47.61 27.07
N ASP A 238 19.20 -47.04 27.28
CA ASP A 238 20.45 -47.65 27.78
C ASP A 238 21.27 -48.40 26.70
N GLU A 239 22.60 -48.25 26.79
CA GLU A 239 23.69 -48.88 26.02
C GLU A 239 23.85 -48.41 24.55
N GLY A 240 25.01 -48.05 23.99
CA GLY A 240 26.45 -48.05 24.28
C GLY A 240 27.09 -47.68 22.90
N CYS A 241 28.22 -47.00 22.71
CA CYS A 241 29.60 -47.33 23.10
C CYS A 241 30.49 -46.86 21.89
N VAL A 242 31.52 -46.04 22.17
CA VAL A 242 32.83 -45.81 21.49
C VAL A 242 32.91 -45.37 20.00
N ALA A 243 33.52 -44.20 19.73
CA ALA A 243 34.92 -43.97 19.26
C ALA A 243 35.03 -43.92 17.72
N GLU A 244 35.91 -43.17 17.05
CA GLU A 244 36.99 -42.23 17.36
C GLU A 244 37.35 -41.52 16.03
N ARG A 245 37.86 -40.27 16.10
CA ARG A 245 38.99 -39.64 15.32
C ARG A 245 39.26 -40.02 13.85
N ALA A 246 39.81 -39.17 12.97
CA ALA A 246 40.31 -37.80 12.97
C ALA A 246 40.63 -37.40 11.51
N VAL A 247 40.53 -36.10 11.24
CA VAL A 247 41.35 -35.21 10.39
C VAL A 247 42.47 -35.84 9.53
N GLU A 248 42.52 -35.52 8.22
CA GLU A 248 43.68 -34.84 7.63
C GLU A 248 43.46 -34.29 6.21
N THR A 249 43.96 -33.08 6.05
CA THR A 249 44.01 -32.18 4.89
C THR A 249 45.02 -32.65 3.85
N ARG A 250 44.80 -32.37 2.56
CA ARG A 250 45.91 -32.18 1.62
C ARG A 250 45.57 -31.24 0.46
N VAL A 251 46.41 -30.24 0.32
CA VAL A 251 46.56 -29.31 -0.81
C VAL A 251 47.33 -30.01 -1.93
N THR A 252 46.91 -29.82 -3.18
CA THR A 252 47.82 -29.79 -4.35
C THR A 252 47.30 -28.79 -5.38
N ASP A 253 48.25 -28.00 -5.87
CA ASP A 253 48.22 -27.00 -6.94
C ASP A 253 48.39 -27.71 -8.30
N GLU A 254 47.73 -27.26 -9.37
CA GLU A 254 48.25 -27.19 -10.74
C GLU A 254 47.24 -26.65 -11.77
N THR A 255 47.77 -25.78 -12.62
CA THR A 255 47.17 -24.98 -13.69
C THR A 255 46.64 -25.75 -14.91
N ALA A 256 45.75 -25.06 -15.65
CA ALA A 256 45.35 -25.22 -17.06
C ALA A 256 44.06 -25.99 -17.36
N GLN A 257 42.95 -25.25 -17.52
CA GLN A 257 41.80 -25.60 -18.37
C GLN A 257 40.94 -24.33 -18.57
N SER A 258 41.11 -23.63 -19.69
CA SER A 258 40.20 -22.53 -20.10
C SER A 258 39.54 -22.77 -21.47
N SER A 259 39.55 -24.00 -21.99
CA SER A 259 39.02 -24.29 -23.34
C SER A 259 37.75 -25.13 -23.36
N SER A 260 37.24 -25.60 -22.22
CA SER A 260 36.02 -26.43 -22.16
C SER A 260 34.75 -25.63 -21.86
N VAL A 261 34.86 -24.48 -21.18
CA VAL A 261 33.69 -23.65 -20.82
C VAL A 261 33.14 -22.87 -22.02
N GLU A 262 34.00 -22.36 -22.90
CA GLU A 262 33.58 -21.59 -24.09
C GLU A 262 32.84 -22.43 -25.15
N ALA A 263 33.02 -23.75 -25.15
CA ALA A 263 32.37 -24.66 -26.09
C ALA A 263 30.95 -25.04 -25.64
N ASP A 264 30.72 -25.23 -24.33
CA ASP A 264 29.41 -25.54 -23.76
C ASP A 264 28.47 -24.33 -23.75
N THR A 265 28.99 -23.10 -23.61
CA THR A 265 28.15 -21.89 -23.62
C THR A 265 27.57 -21.56 -24.99
N ARG A 266 28.19 -22.00 -26.09
CA ARG A 266 27.71 -21.70 -27.46
C ARG A 266 26.45 -22.47 -27.86
N ASP A 267 26.15 -23.59 -27.20
CA ASP A 267 24.96 -24.43 -27.49
C ASP A 267 23.69 -23.88 -26.81
N LEU A 268 23.81 -22.83 -25.99
CA LEU A 268 22.69 -22.16 -25.31
C LEU A 268 22.00 -21.11 -26.18
N LEU A 269 22.63 -20.71 -27.28
CA LEU A 269 22.11 -19.71 -28.20
C LEU A 269 21.71 -20.41 -29.49
N ASP A 270 20.43 -20.76 -29.60
CA ASP A 270 19.85 -21.22 -30.85
C ASP A 270 19.55 -20.00 -31.72
N VAL A 271 20.60 -19.22 -32.07
CA VAL A 271 20.49 -18.09 -33.00
C VAL A 271 20.52 -18.68 -34.40
N PRO A 272 19.37 -18.85 -35.07
CA PRO A 272 19.38 -19.42 -36.40
C PRO A 272 20.08 -18.44 -37.34
N THR A 273 20.80 -18.98 -38.32
CA THR A 273 21.22 -18.22 -39.50
C THR A 273 20.03 -17.90 -40.42
N SER A 274 18.78 -17.98 -39.93
CA SER A 274 17.58 -17.93 -40.76
C SER A 274 16.96 -16.53 -40.83
N ASP A 275 16.41 -16.23 -42.00
CA ASP A 275 15.60 -15.05 -42.34
C ASP A 275 14.20 -15.08 -41.70
N ASP A 276 13.98 -15.86 -40.63
CA ASP A 276 12.65 -16.05 -40.02
C ASP A 276 12.28 -14.84 -39.13
N ALA A 277 12.13 -13.70 -39.79
CA ALA A 277 11.55 -12.51 -39.19
C ALA A 277 10.14 -12.83 -38.70
N ARG A 278 9.83 -12.44 -37.46
CA ARG A 278 8.50 -12.63 -36.88
C ARG A 278 8.01 -11.35 -36.22
N SER A 279 6.69 -11.25 -36.08
CA SER A 279 6.08 -10.15 -35.35
C SER A 279 6.17 -10.39 -33.85
N LEU A 280 6.60 -9.36 -33.12
CA LEU A 280 6.52 -9.26 -31.67
C LEU A 280 5.51 -8.16 -31.32
N ASP A 281 4.25 -8.56 -31.28
CA ASP A 281 3.10 -7.68 -31.04
C ASP A 281 2.82 -7.47 -29.55
N VAL A 282 2.28 -6.29 -29.20
CA VAL A 282 1.81 -6.01 -27.84
C VAL A 282 0.42 -6.60 -27.66
N ASP A 283 0.22 -7.43 -26.64
CA ASP A 283 -1.11 -7.97 -26.33
C ASP A 283 -1.78 -7.29 -25.13
N ARG A 284 -0.99 -6.82 -24.15
CA ARG A 284 -1.51 -6.18 -22.93
C ARG A 284 -0.49 -5.29 -22.24
N HIS A 285 -0.94 -4.56 -21.23
CA HIS A 285 -0.06 -3.96 -20.23
C HIS A 285 0.04 -4.89 -19.01
N HIS A 286 1.26 -5.24 -18.59
CA HIS A 286 1.47 -6.13 -17.46
C HIS A 286 2.83 -5.89 -16.81
N ILE A 287 2.90 -6.04 -15.49
CA ILE A 287 4.16 -5.98 -14.73
C ILE A 287 4.35 -7.34 -14.06
N PRO A 288 5.45 -8.07 -14.28
CA PRO A 288 5.67 -9.37 -13.65
C PRO A 288 5.55 -9.32 -12.13
N GLU A 289 4.82 -10.26 -11.54
CA GLU A 289 4.66 -10.36 -10.07
C GLU A 289 6.02 -10.41 -9.36
N GLY A 290 6.97 -11.21 -9.84
CA GLY A 290 8.31 -11.31 -9.24
C GLY A 290 9.16 -10.04 -9.30
N LEU A 291 8.78 -9.03 -10.10
CA LEU A 291 9.39 -7.70 -10.05
C LEU A 291 8.69 -6.78 -9.04
N ARG A 292 7.39 -6.97 -8.79
CA ARG A 292 6.61 -6.14 -7.85
C ARG A 292 7.09 -6.32 -6.42
N ASP A 293 7.53 -7.53 -6.09
CA ASP A 293 8.03 -7.90 -4.76
C ASP A 293 9.41 -7.28 -4.40
N LEU A 294 10.05 -6.56 -5.34
CA LEU A 294 11.38 -5.99 -5.17
C LEU A 294 11.32 -4.49 -4.86
N ASP A 295 12.16 -3.99 -3.94
CA ASP A 295 12.32 -2.56 -3.64
C ASP A 295 13.26 -1.85 -4.63
N ILE A 296 12.89 -1.87 -5.91
CA ILE A 296 13.68 -1.34 -7.03
C ILE A 296 12.94 -0.23 -7.80
N TRP A 297 11.81 0.24 -7.28
CA TRP A 297 10.89 1.08 -8.05
C TRP A 297 11.11 2.56 -7.83
N VAL A 298 11.09 3.29 -8.94
CA VAL A 298 10.97 4.73 -9.05
C VAL A 298 9.77 5.04 -9.95
N VAL A 299 9.55 6.31 -10.27
CA VAL A 299 8.60 6.69 -11.32
C VAL A 299 9.30 7.41 -12.46
N TRP A 300 8.62 7.54 -13.59
CA TRP A 300 9.09 8.35 -14.71
C TRP A 300 7.92 8.90 -15.52
N ASP A 301 8.19 9.93 -16.32
CA ASP A 301 7.19 10.69 -17.08
C ASP A 301 6.88 10.10 -18.47
N GLY A 302 7.50 8.97 -18.82
CA GLY A 302 7.38 8.35 -20.14
C GLY A 302 7.93 9.19 -21.29
N ARG A 303 8.76 10.22 -21.03
CA ARG A 303 9.35 11.14 -22.02
C ARG A 303 10.86 11.31 -21.87
N SER A 304 11.33 11.62 -20.66
CA SER A 304 12.68 12.15 -20.41
C SER A 304 13.75 11.07 -20.15
N LYS A 305 13.37 9.79 -20.15
CA LYS A 305 14.24 8.62 -19.87
C LYS A 305 15.12 8.80 -18.61
N VAL A 306 14.60 9.48 -17.60
CA VAL A 306 15.26 9.66 -16.29
C VAL A 306 14.38 9.15 -15.16
N ALA A 307 15.03 8.69 -14.09
CA ALA A 307 14.35 8.28 -12.87
C ALA A 307 13.87 9.50 -12.08
N LEU A 308 12.58 9.50 -11.71
CA LEU A 308 11.96 10.48 -10.83
C LEU A 308 11.61 9.80 -9.50
N ALA A 309 11.84 10.48 -8.39
CA ALA A 309 11.55 9.96 -7.06
C ALA A 309 10.95 11.08 -6.20
N PRO A 310 9.64 11.34 -6.31
CA PRO A 310 9.01 12.47 -5.66
C PRO A 310 9.14 12.45 -4.13
N TRP A 311 9.29 11.28 -3.54
CA TRP A 311 9.53 11.08 -2.11
C TRP A 311 10.96 11.37 -1.65
N GLN A 312 11.87 11.77 -2.55
CA GLN A 312 13.23 12.17 -2.18
C GLN A 312 13.31 13.66 -1.84
N GLU A 313 12.82 14.52 -2.73
CA GLU A 313 12.96 15.99 -2.64
C GLU A 313 11.62 16.72 -2.73
N ASP A 314 10.49 16.01 -2.57
CA ASP A 314 9.13 16.54 -2.73
C ASP A 314 8.89 17.25 -4.09
N THR A 315 9.50 16.75 -5.16
CA THR A 315 9.35 17.29 -6.51
C THR A 315 9.47 16.21 -7.59
N MET A 316 9.00 16.51 -8.81
CA MET A 316 9.22 15.65 -9.99
C MET A 316 10.49 16.00 -10.77
N TYR A 317 11.53 16.50 -10.09
CA TYR A 317 12.87 16.59 -10.68
C TYR A 317 13.53 15.20 -10.79
N PRO A 318 14.50 15.03 -11.70
CA PRO A 318 15.33 13.83 -11.73
C PRO A 318 15.91 13.54 -10.35
N CYS A 319 15.70 12.31 -9.87
CA CYS A 319 16.18 11.92 -8.55
C CYS A 319 17.71 11.86 -8.52
N GLU A 320 18.27 12.03 -7.32
CA GLU A 320 19.70 11.87 -7.13
C GLU A 320 20.01 10.40 -6.85
N TRP A 321 20.84 9.80 -7.68
CA TRP A 321 21.27 8.42 -7.52
C TRP A 321 22.65 8.25 -8.16
N ALA A 322 23.66 8.13 -7.31
CA ALA A 322 25.03 7.90 -7.75
C ALA A 322 25.70 6.96 -6.75
N ALA A 323 26.52 6.03 -7.24
CA ALA A 323 27.20 5.06 -6.39
C ALA A 323 28.12 5.72 -5.34
N SER A 324 28.54 6.96 -5.56
CA SER A 324 29.34 7.75 -4.62
C SER A 324 28.53 8.46 -3.53
N LYS A 325 27.20 8.40 -3.58
CA LYS A 325 26.28 9.10 -2.67
C LYS A 325 25.47 8.09 -1.88
N ASP A 326 25.28 8.35 -0.59
CA ASP A 326 24.43 7.54 0.29
C ASP A 326 22.96 7.95 0.14
N VAL A 327 22.43 7.81 -1.07
CA VAL A 327 21.05 8.16 -1.42
C VAL A 327 20.42 7.00 -2.17
N ASN A 328 19.27 6.52 -1.66
CA ASN A 328 18.50 5.47 -2.31
C ASN A 328 17.07 5.95 -2.63
N PRO A 329 16.79 6.31 -3.90
CA PRO A 329 15.46 6.75 -4.31
C PRO A 329 14.47 5.61 -4.52
N ARG A 330 14.89 4.34 -4.46
CA ARG A 330 14.03 3.18 -4.77
C ARG A 330 13.05 2.89 -3.64
N ARG A 331 11.85 2.43 -3.97
CA ARG A 331 10.79 2.01 -3.05
C ARG A 331 10.11 0.74 -3.57
N SER A 332 9.10 0.28 -2.83
CA SER A 332 8.22 -0.80 -3.25
C SER A 332 7.43 -0.46 -4.51
N PHE A 333 6.97 -1.48 -5.22
CA PHE A 333 6.10 -1.32 -6.38
C PHE A 333 4.84 -0.53 -6.05
N GLU A 334 4.21 -0.82 -4.90
CA GLU A 334 2.98 -0.16 -4.44
C GLU A 334 3.19 1.34 -4.29
N LYS A 335 4.38 1.79 -3.87
CA LYS A 335 4.68 3.21 -3.72
C LYS A 335 4.76 3.92 -5.08
N ALA A 336 5.47 3.32 -6.03
CA ALA A 336 5.57 3.86 -7.39
C ALA A 336 4.22 3.81 -8.11
N LYS A 337 3.47 2.71 -7.96
CA LYS A 337 2.13 2.54 -8.51
C LYS A 337 1.14 3.56 -7.95
N MET A 338 1.16 3.82 -6.63
CA MET A 338 0.31 4.83 -6.02
C MET A 338 0.51 6.20 -6.68
N VAL A 339 1.77 6.60 -6.94
CA VAL A 339 2.06 7.87 -7.63
C VAL A 339 1.56 7.84 -9.06
N ALA A 340 1.75 6.73 -9.77
CA ALA A 340 1.30 6.56 -11.15
C ALA A 340 -0.23 6.52 -11.32
N ASP A 341 -0.97 6.05 -10.30
CA ASP A 341 -2.44 5.96 -10.32
C ASP A 341 -3.12 7.29 -9.98
N LEU A 342 -2.40 8.27 -9.42
CA LEU A 342 -2.95 9.59 -9.11
C LEU A 342 -3.22 10.40 -10.40
N PRO A 343 -4.30 11.21 -10.43
CA PRO A 343 -4.47 12.20 -11.48
C PRO A 343 -3.25 13.13 -11.54
N LEU A 344 -2.72 13.37 -12.73
CA LEU A 344 -1.52 14.20 -12.95
C LEU A 344 -1.57 15.58 -12.29
N ARG A 345 -2.76 16.19 -12.21
CA ARG A 345 -2.94 17.47 -11.52
C ARG A 345 -2.66 17.37 -10.03
N GLU A 346 -3.05 16.26 -9.39
CA GLU A 346 -2.76 16.00 -7.98
C GLU A 346 -1.28 15.63 -7.80
N VAL A 347 -0.70 14.87 -8.74
CA VAL A 347 0.75 14.61 -8.78
C VAL A 347 1.52 15.93 -8.84
N HIS A 348 1.19 16.84 -9.76
CA HIS A 348 1.84 18.15 -9.91
C HIS A 348 1.62 19.05 -8.70
N ARG A 349 0.43 19.04 -8.09
CA ARG A 349 0.12 19.80 -6.89
C ARG A 349 0.93 19.34 -5.68
N ALA A 350 1.13 18.04 -5.53
CA ALA A 350 1.91 17.46 -4.45
C ALA A 350 3.42 17.58 -4.70
N TRP A 351 3.83 17.31 -5.94
CA TRP A 351 5.22 17.25 -6.39
C TRP A 351 5.35 17.97 -7.73
N PRO A 352 5.67 19.28 -7.71
CA PRO A 352 5.74 20.08 -8.92
C PRO A 352 6.74 19.53 -9.93
N PHE A 353 6.37 19.58 -11.21
CA PHE A 353 7.25 19.27 -12.33
C PHE A 353 8.16 20.47 -12.66
N PRO A 354 9.38 20.24 -13.16
CA PRO A 354 10.35 21.30 -13.47
C PRO A 354 9.81 22.35 -14.44
N ASP A 355 9.02 21.91 -15.42
CA ASP A 355 8.56 22.72 -16.56
C ASP A 355 7.17 23.34 -16.34
N GLY A 356 6.69 23.37 -15.10
CA GLY A 356 5.41 24.00 -14.75
C GLY A 356 4.20 23.23 -15.30
N GLU A 357 3.42 23.88 -16.18
CA GLU A 357 2.14 23.37 -16.72
C GLU A 357 2.30 22.41 -17.92
N ASP A 358 3.51 22.21 -18.46
CA ASP A 358 3.77 21.17 -19.48
C ASP A 358 3.88 19.80 -18.81
N LEU A 359 2.72 19.27 -18.40
CA LEU A 359 2.64 17.99 -17.73
C LEU A 359 2.79 16.81 -18.71
N PRO A 360 3.39 15.69 -18.28
CA PRO A 360 3.35 14.46 -19.07
C PRO A 360 1.93 13.94 -19.23
N GLU A 361 1.73 12.94 -20.10
CA GLU A 361 0.41 12.29 -20.26
C GLU A 361 0.05 11.38 -19.08
N ALA A 362 1.08 10.76 -18.49
CA ALA A 362 0.99 9.99 -17.27
C ALA A 362 2.37 9.92 -16.61
N VAL A 363 2.39 9.41 -15.39
CA VAL A 363 3.60 8.95 -14.71
C VAL A 363 3.48 7.44 -14.58
N HIS A 364 4.57 6.72 -14.75
CA HIS A 364 4.58 5.26 -14.72
C HIS A 364 5.59 4.74 -13.69
N PRO A 365 5.34 3.58 -13.07
CA PRO A 365 6.37 2.88 -12.32
C PRO A 365 7.52 2.48 -13.26
N ALA A 366 8.75 2.57 -12.79
CA ALA A 366 9.92 2.14 -13.55
C ALA A 366 10.95 1.49 -12.62
N VAL A 367 11.75 0.59 -13.19
CA VAL A 367 12.81 -0.08 -12.44
C VAL A 367 14.09 0.76 -12.48
N LEU A 368 14.72 0.87 -11.31
CA LEU A 368 16.06 1.40 -11.13
C LEU A 368 16.93 0.31 -10.52
N LEU A 369 17.84 -0.24 -11.32
CA LEU A 369 18.72 -1.32 -10.86
C LEU A 369 19.67 -0.80 -9.76
N PRO A 370 19.90 -1.57 -8.68
CA PRO A 370 20.80 -1.20 -7.60
C PRO A 370 22.23 -0.92 -8.07
N HIS A 371 22.97 -0.09 -7.34
CA HIS A 371 24.43 -0.05 -7.47
C HIS A 371 25.09 -1.32 -6.92
N ASP A 372 24.53 -1.88 -5.85
CA ASP A 372 24.95 -3.11 -5.20
C ASP A 372 23.78 -4.11 -5.23
N PRO A 373 23.65 -4.91 -6.30
CA PRO A 373 22.51 -5.80 -6.47
C PRO A 373 22.67 -7.10 -5.66
N PRO A 374 21.54 -7.73 -5.25
CA PRO A 374 21.57 -9.07 -4.68
C PRO A 374 22.12 -10.09 -5.69
N ASP A 375 22.47 -11.29 -5.22
CA ASP A 375 22.95 -12.39 -6.08
C ASP A 375 21.91 -13.53 -6.14
N PRO A 376 21.47 -13.96 -7.34
CA PRO A 376 21.78 -13.39 -8.65
C PRO A 376 21.08 -12.02 -8.87
N PRO A 377 21.73 -11.08 -9.59
CA PRO A 377 21.18 -9.75 -9.81
C PRO A 377 20.03 -9.78 -10.81
N LEU A 378 19.14 -8.79 -10.73
CA LEU A 378 18.20 -8.51 -11.81
C LEU A 378 18.95 -7.81 -12.95
N SER A 379 18.92 -8.41 -14.13
CA SER A 379 19.52 -7.89 -15.35
C SER A 379 18.47 -7.35 -16.30
N PHE A 380 18.81 -6.24 -16.92
CA PHE A 380 18.05 -5.56 -17.95
C PHE A 380 18.77 -5.70 -19.29
N VAL A 381 18.09 -6.31 -20.25
CA VAL A 381 18.56 -6.47 -21.62
C VAL A 381 17.75 -5.52 -22.50
N ASP A 382 18.42 -4.56 -23.12
CA ASP A 382 17.83 -3.53 -23.98
C ASP A 382 18.20 -3.81 -25.44
N PHE A 383 17.20 -4.01 -26.28
CA PHE A 383 17.36 -4.11 -27.72
C PHE A 383 16.91 -2.79 -28.35
N ASP A 384 17.85 -1.99 -28.82
CA ASP A 384 17.57 -0.66 -29.39
C ASP A 384 17.40 -0.73 -30.92
N ASP A 385 16.36 -0.06 -31.42
CA ASP A 385 16.02 0.05 -32.85
C ASP A 385 15.88 -1.28 -33.65
N VAL A 386 15.53 -2.38 -32.98
CA VAL A 386 15.39 -3.73 -33.57
C VAL A 386 14.03 -4.05 -34.18
N ARG A 387 12.98 -3.32 -33.80
CA ARG A 387 11.58 -3.59 -34.11
C ARG A 387 11.02 -2.55 -35.07
N ASP A 388 10.26 -3.00 -36.06
CA ASP A 388 9.45 -2.10 -36.87
C ASP A 388 8.19 -1.68 -36.07
N PRO A 389 8.00 -0.37 -35.80
CA PRO A 389 6.94 0.07 -34.91
C PRO A 389 5.53 -0.09 -35.50
N GLU A 390 5.40 -0.12 -36.83
CA GLU A 390 4.11 -0.25 -37.53
C GLU A 390 3.66 -1.70 -37.64
N THR A 391 4.60 -2.61 -37.88
CA THR A 391 4.32 -4.02 -38.19
C THR A 391 4.67 -4.98 -37.08
N GLY A 392 5.48 -4.55 -36.10
CA GLY A 392 5.99 -5.39 -35.02
C GLY A 392 7.09 -6.35 -35.40
N MET A 393 7.55 -6.33 -36.66
CA MET A 393 8.55 -7.25 -37.17
C MET A 393 9.93 -7.01 -36.56
N VAL A 394 10.60 -8.10 -36.18
CA VAL A 394 12.01 -8.14 -35.77
C VAL A 394 12.79 -9.14 -36.63
N SER A 395 14.12 -9.06 -36.65
CA SER A 395 14.97 -10.05 -37.31
C SER A 395 14.93 -11.41 -36.60
N GLY A 396 15.29 -12.48 -37.33
CA GLY A 396 15.44 -13.82 -36.75
C GLY A 396 16.49 -13.86 -35.61
N GLU A 397 17.57 -13.07 -35.73
CA GLU A 397 18.59 -12.89 -34.69
C GLU A 397 17.99 -12.37 -33.38
N VAL A 398 17.18 -11.30 -33.44
CA VAL A 398 16.52 -10.70 -32.27
C VAL A 398 15.48 -11.64 -31.68
N ALA A 399 14.69 -12.30 -32.53
CA ALA A 399 13.69 -13.26 -32.11
C ALA A 399 14.31 -14.41 -31.30
N ALA A 400 15.44 -14.95 -31.78
CA ALA A 400 16.15 -16.04 -31.13
C ALA A 400 16.83 -15.63 -29.81
N LEU A 401 17.39 -14.41 -29.74
CA LEU A 401 17.93 -13.89 -28.49
C LEU A 401 16.83 -13.70 -27.43
N VAL A 402 15.67 -13.16 -27.82
CA VAL A 402 14.51 -13.04 -26.92
C VAL A 402 14.03 -14.42 -26.47
N ASP A 403 13.95 -15.40 -27.37
CA ASP A 403 13.55 -16.78 -27.04
C ASP A 403 14.56 -17.46 -26.10
N SER A 404 15.86 -17.25 -26.32
CA SER A 404 16.94 -17.82 -25.49
C SER A 404 16.95 -17.24 -24.07
N LEU A 405 16.55 -15.98 -23.90
CA LEU A 405 16.44 -15.33 -22.60
C LEU A 405 15.23 -15.82 -21.79
N ASP A 406 14.16 -16.31 -22.45
CA ASP A 406 12.90 -16.80 -21.85
C ASP A 406 12.34 -15.89 -20.73
N GLY A 407 12.54 -14.59 -20.87
CA GLY A 407 12.19 -13.57 -19.88
C GLY A 407 10.98 -12.75 -20.28
N TYR A 408 10.35 -12.10 -19.30
CA TYR A 408 9.33 -11.08 -19.58
C TYR A 408 9.90 -10.04 -20.54
N THR A 409 9.18 -9.82 -21.64
CA THR A 409 9.59 -8.91 -22.71
C THR A 409 8.53 -7.82 -22.91
N GLU A 410 8.98 -6.58 -23.07
CA GLU A 410 8.13 -5.43 -23.38
C GLU A 410 8.66 -4.60 -24.54
N VAL A 411 7.77 -3.83 -25.17
CA VAL A 411 8.14 -2.88 -26.24
C VAL A 411 8.55 -1.53 -25.63
N SER A 412 9.76 -1.06 -25.95
CA SER A 412 10.33 0.20 -25.45
C SER A 412 9.47 1.42 -25.84
N GLN A 413 9.66 2.57 -25.18
CA GLN A 413 8.84 3.78 -25.38
C GLN A 413 8.74 4.22 -26.85
N SER A 414 9.82 4.12 -27.63
CA SER A 414 9.86 4.50 -29.05
C SER A 414 9.01 3.59 -29.95
N GLY A 415 8.68 2.38 -29.49
CA GLY A 415 8.06 1.33 -30.31
C GLY A 415 9.06 0.57 -31.19
N THR A 416 10.31 1.04 -31.27
CA THR A 416 11.38 0.48 -32.11
C THR A 416 12.31 -0.47 -31.35
N GLY A 417 12.26 -0.49 -30.02
CA GLY A 417 13.09 -1.37 -29.20
C GLY A 417 12.29 -2.36 -28.36
N LEU A 418 13.01 -3.27 -27.70
CA LEU A 418 12.47 -4.26 -26.77
C LEU A 418 13.28 -4.26 -25.48
N HIS A 419 12.64 -4.52 -24.35
CA HIS A 419 13.32 -4.77 -23.10
C HIS A 419 13.02 -6.18 -22.60
N VAL A 420 14.02 -6.89 -22.10
CA VAL A 420 13.87 -8.20 -21.46
C VAL A 420 14.45 -8.15 -20.05
N TYR A 421 13.72 -8.72 -19.09
CA TYR A 421 14.18 -8.85 -17.71
C TYR A 421 14.48 -10.31 -17.37
N VAL A 422 15.69 -10.56 -16.87
CA VAL A 422 16.18 -11.87 -16.39
C VAL A 422 16.95 -11.71 -15.08
N ARG A 423 17.23 -12.79 -14.36
CA ARG A 423 18.17 -12.81 -13.25
C ARG A 423 19.49 -13.42 -13.70
N GLY A 424 20.61 -12.78 -13.42
CA GLY A 424 21.91 -13.33 -13.77
C GLY A 424 22.96 -12.24 -13.94
N ARG A 425 24.21 -12.60 -13.69
CA ARG A 425 25.34 -11.65 -13.66
C ARG A 425 26.06 -11.64 -15.00
N LEU A 426 26.52 -10.48 -15.45
CA LEU A 426 27.45 -10.42 -16.57
C LEU A 426 28.82 -11.01 -16.16
N PRO A 427 29.61 -11.54 -17.12
CA PRO A 427 30.97 -11.98 -16.82
C PRO A 427 31.79 -10.90 -16.10
N GLU A 428 32.68 -11.32 -15.19
CA GLU A 428 33.48 -10.37 -14.40
C GLU A 428 34.18 -9.34 -15.29
N ARG A 429 34.21 -8.08 -14.83
CA ARG A 429 34.87 -6.92 -15.46
C ARG A 429 34.16 -6.35 -16.70
N VAL A 430 33.05 -6.91 -17.15
CA VAL A 430 32.25 -6.33 -18.24
C VAL A 430 31.51 -5.08 -17.78
N GLY A 431 30.85 -5.15 -16.61
CA GLY A 431 30.11 -4.03 -16.00
C GLY A 431 28.82 -3.69 -16.74
N ALA A 432 28.94 -3.27 -18.00
CA ALA A 432 27.84 -3.14 -18.96
C ALA A 432 28.31 -3.68 -20.31
N PHE A 433 27.45 -4.41 -21.00
CA PHE A 433 27.75 -4.94 -22.33
C PHE A 433 26.95 -4.18 -23.38
N ALA A 434 27.55 -3.83 -24.51
CA ALA A 434 26.86 -3.19 -25.63
C ALA A 434 27.50 -3.63 -26.94
N THR A 435 26.68 -4.02 -27.92
CA THR A 435 27.14 -4.46 -29.24
C THR A 435 26.12 -4.14 -30.33
N ALA A 436 26.58 -4.03 -31.57
CA ALA A 436 25.70 -3.90 -32.73
C ALA A 436 25.23 -5.30 -33.16
N LEU A 437 23.94 -5.43 -33.48
CA LEU A 437 23.40 -6.67 -34.03
C LEU A 437 23.69 -6.76 -35.52
N SER A 438 23.80 -7.97 -36.05
CA SER A 438 24.27 -8.20 -37.42
C SER A 438 23.32 -7.63 -38.49
N GLN A 439 22.01 -7.62 -38.22
CA GLN A 439 21.00 -7.17 -39.18
C GLN A 439 20.55 -5.73 -38.92
N ARG A 440 20.14 -5.44 -37.69
CA ARG A 440 19.54 -4.15 -37.33
C ARG A 440 19.59 -3.93 -35.82
N GLY A 441 19.88 -2.69 -35.42
CA GLY A 441 19.81 -2.26 -34.04
C GLY A 441 21.02 -2.66 -33.22
N ALA A 442 20.90 -2.47 -31.91
CA ALA A 442 21.94 -2.78 -30.94
C ALA A 442 21.36 -3.56 -29.76
N LEU A 443 22.24 -4.24 -29.05
CA LEU A 443 21.94 -4.96 -27.83
C LEU A 443 22.80 -4.38 -26.70
N GLU A 444 22.16 -4.00 -25.60
CA GLU A 444 22.82 -3.59 -24.36
C GLU A 444 22.36 -4.46 -23.19
N ILE A 445 23.25 -4.77 -22.26
CA ILE A 445 22.96 -5.58 -21.07
C ILE A 445 23.53 -4.88 -19.84
N TYR A 446 22.71 -4.80 -18.80
CA TYR A 446 23.04 -4.19 -17.52
C TYR A 446 22.58 -5.08 -16.37
N ASP A 447 23.50 -5.49 -15.49
CA ASP A 447 23.18 -6.26 -14.27
C ASP A 447 23.14 -5.39 -13.00
N HIS A 448 23.39 -4.08 -13.12
CA HIS A 448 23.33 -3.09 -12.03
C HIS A 448 23.28 -1.65 -12.59
N SER A 449 23.04 -0.67 -11.71
CA SER A 449 23.21 0.78 -11.95
C SER A 449 22.56 1.35 -13.23
N ARG A 450 21.33 0.90 -13.55
CA ARG A 450 20.62 1.32 -14.76
C ARG A 450 19.17 1.65 -14.48
N PHE A 451 18.71 2.77 -15.01
CA PHE A 451 17.29 3.10 -15.11
C PHE A 451 16.72 2.48 -16.39
N THR A 452 15.57 1.81 -16.31
CA THR A 452 15.09 0.94 -17.40
C THR A 452 13.87 1.47 -18.17
N GLY A 453 13.34 2.66 -17.84
CA GLY A 453 12.26 3.30 -18.62
C GLY A 453 11.10 2.37 -19.00
N GLY A 454 10.63 1.57 -18.04
CA GLY A 454 9.68 0.49 -18.31
C GLY A 454 8.33 0.99 -18.83
N THR A 455 7.88 0.44 -19.96
CA THR A 455 6.56 0.77 -20.55
C THR A 455 5.47 -0.22 -20.15
N TRP A 456 5.86 -1.43 -19.75
CA TRP A 456 4.99 -2.52 -19.38
C TRP A 456 4.08 -3.02 -20.51
N ARG A 457 4.39 -2.67 -21.75
CA ARG A 457 3.70 -3.14 -22.97
C ARG A 457 4.22 -4.52 -23.36
N HIS A 458 3.64 -5.53 -22.73
CA HIS A 458 4.06 -6.93 -22.85
C HIS A 458 3.96 -7.45 -24.29
N VAL A 459 4.99 -8.19 -24.70
CA VAL A 459 5.07 -8.84 -26.01
C VAL A 459 4.39 -10.21 -25.98
N ALA A 460 3.41 -10.40 -26.87
CA ALA A 460 2.66 -11.63 -27.03
C ALA A 460 3.60 -12.83 -27.27
N GLY A 461 3.33 -13.95 -26.57
CA GLY A 461 4.12 -15.17 -26.70
C GLY A 461 5.36 -15.23 -25.81
N THR A 462 5.74 -14.12 -25.16
CA THR A 462 6.79 -14.14 -24.14
C THR A 462 6.21 -14.40 -22.73
N PRO A 463 7.03 -14.82 -21.75
CA PRO A 463 6.51 -15.12 -20.41
C PRO A 463 5.93 -13.91 -19.67
N LEU A 464 4.74 -14.09 -19.08
CA LEU A 464 4.01 -12.99 -18.44
C LEU A 464 4.54 -12.62 -17.04
N ASN A 465 4.90 -13.60 -16.21
CA ASN A 465 5.31 -13.41 -14.81
C ASN A 465 6.72 -13.96 -14.52
N ARG A 466 7.40 -14.51 -15.53
CA ARG A 466 8.69 -15.18 -15.34
C ARG A 466 9.84 -14.20 -15.57
N VAL A 467 10.79 -14.21 -14.64
CA VAL A 467 12.10 -13.55 -14.74
C VAL A 467 13.13 -14.65 -14.43
N PRO A 468 13.55 -15.43 -15.44
CA PRO A 468 14.32 -16.66 -15.24
C PRO A 468 15.76 -16.35 -14.82
N GLU A 469 16.43 -17.32 -14.20
CA GLU A 469 17.88 -17.27 -14.05
C GLU A 469 18.54 -17.61 -15.40
N ALA A 470 19.45 -16.75 -15.86
CA ALA A 470 19.97 -16.73 -17.22
C ALA A 470 21.47 -16.38 -17.27
N THR A 471 22.23 -16.57 -16.18
CA THR A 471 23.66 -16.20 -16.13
C THR A 471 24.45 -16.83 -17.27
N ASP A 472 24.22 -18.11 -17.56
CA ASP A 472 24.92 -18.82 -18.63
C ASP A 472 24.52 -18.30 -20.02
N VAL A 473 23.26 -17.91 -20.21
CA VAL A 473 22.76 -17.31 -21.46
C VAL A 473 23.40 -15.93 -21.66
N LEU A 474 23.45 -15.09 -20.62
CA LEU A 474 24.10 -13.79 -20.68
C LEU A 474 25.60 -13.93 -21.02
N ALA A 475 26.29 -14.90 -20.40
CA ALA A 475 27.69 -15.19 -20.69
C ALA A 475 27.90 -15.69 -22.14
N ALA A 476 26.99 -16.53 -22.65
CA ALA A 476 27.00 -16.97 -24.04
C ALA A 476 26.84 -15.80 -25.01
N ILE A 477 25.93 -14.86 -24.74
CA ILE A 477 25.72 -13.66 -25.56
C ILE A 477 27.00 -12.82 -25.60
N VAL A 478 27.59 -12.55 -24.44
CA VAL A 478 28.85 -11.78 -24.33
C VAL A 478 30.02 -12.48 -25.03
N SER A 479 30.01 -13.81 -25.10
CA SER A 479 31.06 -14.56 -25.81
C SER A 479 30.85 -14.61 -27.33
N GLN A 480 29.60 -14.48 -27.80
CA GLN A 480 29.27 -14.55 -29.22
C GLN A 480 29.54 -13.23 -29.95
N TYR A 481 29.28 -12.11 -29.28
CA TYR A 481 29.41 -10.75 -29.81
C TYR A 481 30.67 -10.07 -29.27
#